data_AF-A0A081Q1D6-F1
#
_entry.id   AF-A0A081Q1D6-F1
#
_cell.length_a   1.000
_cell.length_b   1.000
_cell.length_c   1.000
_cell.angle_alpha   90.00
_cell.angle_beta   90.00
_cell.angle_gamma   90.00
#
_symmetry.space_group_name_H-M   'P 1'
#
loop_
_entity.id
_entity.type
_entity.pdbx_description
1 polymer ?
#
loop_
_entity_poly.entity_id
_entity_poly.type
_entity_poly.pdbx_seq_one_letter_code
_entity_poly.pdbx_strand_id
1 'polypeptide(L)'
;MKPIDRFSYLKNNRVSQDTSSLVQCYLPIIGQEALSLYLYTISFWDNGRKEYLFSSILNHLNFGMDRLIKSLKILSAFNLLTLYQKGDVYQLALHAPLSSQDFLEHPVYRRLLEKKIGDAAVEDLKVESAEGEEIPVSLNQVFPDLAELGSQEDLGIKKKVANDFDLDHFRQLMARDGLRFADEQSDVLNLFAIAEDKKWTWFETYQLAKSTAVSQVISTKRMREKIAQKPVSSDFSSKEATIIKEAKSKTALQFLAEIKQTRKGTITQTERELLQQMAGLGLLDEVINIILLLTFNKVDSANINEKYAMKVANDYAYQKIHSAEEAVLRIRERGQKNQAQKSSKQSPAKSNVPKWSNPDYKNETSEETRLELERKKQELLARLEKGGD
;
A
#
# COMPACT_ATOMS: atom_id res chain seq x y z
N MET A 1 13.45 -47.56 -18.76
CA MET A 1 13.90 -47.75 -17.38
C MET A 1 14.38 -49.18 -17.17
N LYS A 2 15.69 -49.35 -17.12
CA LYS A 2 16.44 -50.58 -16.84
C LYS A 2 17.33 -50.34 -15.61
N PRO A 3 17.85 -51.38 -14.94
CA PRO A 3 18.74 -51.22 -13.78
C PRO A 3 20.00 -50.38 -14.05
N ILE A 4 20.47 -50.38 -15.31
CA ILE A 4 21.66 -49.66 -15.77
C ILE A 4 21.39 -48.20 -16.13
N ASP A 5 20.12 -47.79 -16.20
CA ASP A 5 19.77 -46.40 -16.51
C ASP A 5 20.14 -45.52 -15.32
N ARG A 6 20.46 -44.26 -15.61
CA ARG A 6 20.92 -43.30 -14.60
C ARG A 6 19.82 -42.34 -14.20
N PHE A 7 19.84 -41.93 -12.94
CA PHE A 7 18.99 -40.85 -12.42
C PHE A 7 19.82 -39.81 -11.67
N SER A 8 19.30 -38.59 -11.58
CA SER A 8 19.85 -37.50 -10.77
C SER A 8 18.74 -36.80 -9.98
N TYR A 9 19.08 -36.17 -8.87
CA TYR A 9 18.12 -35.36 -8.12
C TYR A 9 17.99 -33.95 -8.73
N LEU A 10 16.80 -33.36 -8.65
CA LEU A 10 16.59 -31.97 -9.04
C LEU A 10 17.33 -31.02 -8.07
N LYS A 11 18.08 -30.06 -8.64
CA LYS A 11 18.80 -29.03 -7.87
C LYS A 11 17.81 -28.17 -7.06
N ASN A 12 18.21 -27.84 -5.84
CA ASN A 12 17.50 -27.06 -4.83
C ASN A 12 16.10 -27.59 -4.47
N ASN A 13 15.84 -28.88 -4.73
CA ASN A 13 14.57 -29.51 -4.40
C ASN A 13 14.66 -30.35 -3.10
N ARG A 14 14.96 -29.68 -1.98
CA ARG A 14 14.94 -30.33 -0.66
C ARG A 14 13.55 -30.22 -0.06
N VAL A 15 13.03 -31.33 0.43
CA VAL A 15 11.67 -31.46 0.95
C VAL A 15 11.70 -31.70 2.47
N SER A 16 10.75 -31.12 3.20
CA SER A 16 10.57 -31.35 4.63
C SER A 16 10.01 -32.76 4.90
N GLN A 17 10.52 -33.42 5.94
CA GLN A 17 10.03 -34.72 6.37
C GLN A 17 8.88 -34.52 7.35
N ASP A 18 7.64 -34.68 6.90
CA ASP A 18 6.50 -34.89 7.79
C ASP A 18 6.25 -36.39 7.93
N THR A 19 6.95 -37.01 8.88
CA THR A 19 6.85 -38.44 9.13
C THR A 19 5.47 -38.84 9.66
N SER A 20 4.80 -37.94 10.37
CA SER A 20 3.48 -38.21 10.97
C SER A 20 2.43 -38.36 9.87
N SER A 21 2.33 -37.39 8.95
CA SER A 21 1.38 -37.50 7.82
C SER A 21 1.71 -38.66 6.90
N LEU A 22 2.99 -38.95 6.65
CA LEU A 22 3.41 -40.09 5.83
C LEU A 22 2.96 -41.44 6.43
N VAL A 23 3.08 -41.61 7.74
CA VAL A 23 2.73 -42.87 8.41
C VAL A 23 1.23 -42.98 8.65
N GLN A 24 0.57 -41.91 9.10
CA GLN A 24 -0.85 -41.94 9.44
C GLN A 24 -1.76 -41.93 8.20
N CYS A 25 -1.41 -41.15 7.18
CA CYS A 25 -2.29 -40.92 6.02
C CYS A 25 -1.82 -41.68 4.76
N TYR A 26 -0.52 -41.63 4.44
CA TYR A 26 -0.04 -42.19 3.18
C TYR A 26 0.21 -43.70 3.25
N LEU A 27 0.89 -44.20 4.30
CA LEU A 27 1.28 -45.61 4.43
C LEU A 27 0.12 -46.61 4.22
N PRO A 28 -1.09 -46.41 4.78
CA PRO A 28 -2.21 -47.34 4.57
C PRO A 28 -2.66 -47.44 3.10
N ILE A 29 -2.38 -46.42 2.29
CA ILE A 29 -2.82 -46.31 0.90
C ILE A 29 -1.72 -46.72 -0.07
N ILE A 30 -0.52 -46.13 0.08
CA ILE A 30 0.61 -46.33 -0.84
C ILE A 30 1.39 -47.62 -0.55
N GLY A 31 1.33 -48.11 0.69
CA GLY A 31 2.03 -49.30 1.16
C GLY A 31 3.50 -49.08 1.50
N GLN A 32 4.11 -50.09 2.13
CA GLN A 32 5.48 -50.04 2.67
C GLN A 32 6.55 -49.87 1.58
N GLU A 33 6.37 -50.51 0.41
CA GLU A 33 7.32 -50.45 -0.70
C GLU A 33 7.42 -49.05 -1.32
N ALA A 34 6.28 -48.35 -1.47
CA ALA A 34 6.28 -46.99 -1.99
C ALA A 34 6.84 -46.02 -0.94
N LEU A 35 6.46 -46.18 0.33
CA LEU A 35 6.96 -45.32 1.40
C LEU A 35 8.47 -45.45 1.59
N SER A 36 9.01 -46.67 1.61
CA SER A 36 10.45 -46.91 1.74
C SER A 36 11.25 -46.29 0.61
N LEU A 37 10.75 -46.36 -0.63
CA LEU A 37 11.34 -45.67 -1.77
C LEU A 37 11.34 -44.15 -1.59
N TYR A 38 10.23 -43.57 -1.15
CA TYR A 38 10.12 -42.14 -0.94
C TYR A 38 11.10 -41.65 0.15
N LEU A 39 11.10 -42.31 1.31
CA LEU A 39 12.02 -42.00 2.42
C LEU A 39 13.48 -42.14 1.99
N TYR A 40 13.81 -43.17 1.22
CA TYR A 40 15.14 -43.33 0.62
C TYR A 40 15.49 -42.13 -0.25
N THR A 41 14.58 -41.73 -1.15
CA THR A 41 14.87 -40.62 -2.08
C THR A 41 15.07 -39.28 -1.38
N ILE A 42 14.34 -38.99 -0.29
CA ILE A 42 14.54 -37.77 0.49
C ILE A 42 15.86 -37.83 1.28
N SER A 43 16.18 -38.99 1.87
CA SER A 43 17.35 -39.13 2.75
C SER A 43 18.67 -39.12 1.98
N PHE A 44 18.68 -39.70 0.77
CA PHE A 44 19.86 -39.75 -0.11
C PHE A 44 19.94 -38.58 -1.10
N TRP A 45 19.08 -37.57 -0.96
CA TRP A 45 19.11 -36.38 -1.81
C TRP A 45 20.46 -35.66 -1.69
N ASP A 46 21.12 -35.44 -2.83
CA ASP A 46 22.48 -34.90 -2.89
C ASP A 46 22.55 -33.50 -3.53
N ASN A 47 21.39 -32.85 -3.74
CA ASN A 47 21.27 -31.61 -4.50
C ASN A 47 21.66 -31.70 -5.98
N GLY A 48 21.49 -32.87 -6.61
CA GLY A 48 21.78 -33.07 -8.03
C GLY A 48 23.27 -32.97 -8.35
N ARG A 49 24.12 -33.36 -7.40
CA ARG A 49 25.59 -33.30 -7.56
C ARG A 49 26.11 -34.44 -8.42
N LYS A 50 25.46 -35.60 -8.37
CA LYS A 50 25.87 -36.81 -9.09
C LYS A 50 24.70 -37.51 -9.77
N GLU A 51 25.04 -38.30 -10.77
CA GLU A 51 24.16 -39.30 -11.36
C GLU A 51 24.36 -40.65 -10.65
N TYR A 52 23.27 -41.36 -10.42
CA TYR A 52 23.24 -42.66 -9.75
C TYR A 52 22.58 -43.68 -10.66
N LEU A 53 22.91 -44.96 -10.49
CA LEU A 53 22.24 -46.04 -11.22
C LEU A 53 20.98 -46.47 -10.47
N PHE A 54 19.93 -46.84 -11.20
CA PHE A 54 18.75 -47.43 -10.57
C PHE A 54 19.08 -48.73 -9.80
N SER A 55 20.11 -49.47 -10.23
CA SER A 55 20.64 -50.63 -9.50
C SER A 55 21.03 -50.32 -8.05
N SER A 56 21.49 -49.10 -7.76
CA SER A 56 21.78 -48.69 -6.38
C SER A 56 20.52 -48.67 -5.51
N ILE A 57 19.41 -48.14 -6.03
CA ILE A 57 18.11 -48.15 -5.32
C ILE A 57 17.64 -49.60 -5.11
N LEU A 58 17.73 -50.42 -6.17
CA LEU A 58 17.33 -51.83 -6.10
C LEU A 58 18.09 -52.58 -5.01
N ASN A 59 19.42 -52.38 -4.94
CA ASN A 59 20.26 -53.04 -3.95
C ASN A 59 19.97 -52.54 -2.53
N HIS A 60 19.85 -51.23 -2.33
CA HIS A 60 19.64 -50.65 -0.99
C HIS A 60 18.27 -51.00 -0.41
N LEU A 61 17.23 -51.06 -1.24
CA LEU A 61 15.86 -51.37 -0.81
C LEU A 61 15.51 -52.86 -0.98
N ASN A 62 16.42 -53.67 -1.52
CA ASN A 62 16.18 -55.06 -1.91
C ASN A 62 14.94 -55.20 -2.83
N PHE A 63 14.86 -54.35 -3.85
CA PHE A 63 13.74 -54.31 -4.81
C PHE A 63 14.08 -55.06 -6.10
N GLY A 64 13.06 -55.67 -6.70
CA GLY A 64 13.05 -55.98 -8.13
C GLY A 64 12.61 -54.76 -8.96
N MET A 65 12.95 -54.74 -10.24
CA MET A 65 12.57 -53.63 -11.14
C MET A 65 11.05 -53.41 -11.21
N ASP A 66 10.25 -54.47 -11.22
CA ASP A 66 8.79 -54.35 -11.26
C ASP A 66 8.23 -53.66 -10.01
N ARG A 67 8.80 -53.98 -8.83
CA ARG A 67 8.44 -53.33 -7.57
C ARG A 67 8.84 -51.86 -7.58
N LEU A 68 10.04 -51.55 -8.04
CA LEU A 68 10.51 -50.17 -8.17
C LEU A 68 9.60 -49.35 -9.09
N ILE A 69 9.27 -49.87 -10.28
CA ILE A 69 8.40 -49.19 -11.25
C ILE A 69 7.00 -48.98 -10.65
N LYS A 70 6.45 -49.99 -9.97
CA LYS A 70 5.15 -49.89 -9.31
C LYS A 70 5.16 -48.83 -8.21
N SER A 71 6.18 -48.83 -7.35
CA SER A 71 6.35 -47.82 -6.30
C SER A 71 6.49 -46.41 -6.88
N LEU A 72 7.28 -46.22 -7.94
CA LEU A 72 7.41 -44.92 -8.62
C LEU A 72 6.08 -44.44 -9.19
N LYS A 73 5.29 -45.34 -9.81
CA LYS A 73 3.95 -44.99 -10.32
C LYS A 73 3.01 -44.57 -9.20
N ILE A 74 3.02 -45.27 -8.07
CA ILE A 74 2.21 -44.92 -6.90
C ILE A 74 2.64 -43.56 -6.35
N LEU A 75 3.94 -43.35 -6.12
CA LEU A 75 4.45 -42.06 -5.61
C LEU A 75 4.14 -40.90 -6.56
N SER A 76 4.19 -41.13 -7.87
CA SER A 76 3.81 -40.13 -8.86
C SER A 76 2.31 -39.87 -8.88
N ALA A 77 1.46 -40.88 -8.66
CA ALA A 77 0.02 -40.70 -8.59
C ALA A 77 -0.42 -39.88 -7.37
N PHE A 78 0.29 -40.02 -6.24
CA PHE A 78 0.08 -39.22 -5.04
C PHE A 78 0.88 -37.91 -5.02
N ASN A 79 1.54 -37.57 -6.13
CA ASN A 79 2.36 -36.37 -6.29
C ASN A 79 3.44 -36.20 -5.21
N LEU A 80 3.99 -37.29 -4.69
CA LEU A 80 5.14 -37.26 -3.76
C LEU A 80 6.47 -37.18 -4.51
N LEU A 81 6.50 -37.66 -5.76
CA LEU A 81 7.67 -37.67 -6.61
C LEU A 81 7.27 -37.56 -8.08
N THR A 82 8.02 -36.80 -8.86
CA THR A 82 7.90 -36.76 -10.32
C THR A 82 9.20 -37.23 -10.95
N LEU A 83 9.09 -38.16 -11.89
CA LEU A 83 10.20 -38.68 -12.68
C LEU A 83 10.18 -38.04 -14.07
N TYR A 84 11.18 -37.22 -14.39
CA TYR A 84 11.39 -36.67 -15.72
C TYR A 84 12.39 -37.53 -16.49
N GLN A 85 12.14 -37.73 -17.78
CA GLN A 85 13.07 -38.44 -18.67
C GLN A 85 13.66 -37.46 -19.68
N LYS A 86 14.99 -37.39 -19.74
CA LYS A 86 15.74 -36.59 -20.72
C LYS A 86 16.73 -37.51 -21.45
N GLY A 87 16.27 -38.10 -22.55
CA GLY A 87 17.02 -39.13 -23.26
C GLY A 87 17.19 -40.38 -22.39
N ASP A 88 18.45 -40.74 -22.11
CA ASP A 88 18.84 -41.90 -21.30
C ASP A 88 19.08 -41.58 -19.81
N VAL A 89 18.90 -40.32 -19.41
CA VAL A 89 19.04 -39.87 -18.01
C VAL A 89 17.69 -39.47 -17.46
N TYR A 90 17.42 -39.92 -16.24
CA TYR A 90 16.23 -39.60 -15.48
C TYR A 90 16.52 -38.52 -14.44
N GLN A 91 15.52 -37.71 -14.12
CA GLN A 91 15.61 -36.68 -13.10
C GLN A 91 14.45 -36.80 -12.11
N LEU A 92 14.78 -36.90 -10.83
CA LEU A 92 13.82 -37.03 -9.73
C LEU A 92 13.53 -35.65 -9.13
N ALA A 93 12.28 -35.23 -9.21
CA ALA A 93 11.75 -34.13 -8.42
C ALA A 93 10.94 -34.69 -7.25
N LEU A 94 11.34 -34.35 -6.03
CA LEU A 94 10.62 -34.68 -4.80
C LEU A 94 9.59 -33.59 -4.49
N HIS A 95 8.49 -33.95 -3.85
CA HIS A 95 7.45 -33.00 -3.44
C HIS A 95 7.07 -33.27 -1.98
N ALA A 96 6.80 -32.22 -1.21
CA ALA A 96 6.37 -32.37 0.18
C ALA A 96 5.06 -33.17 0.28
N PRO A 97 4.94 -34.08 1.26
CA PRO A 97 3.65 -34.67 1.57
C PRO A 97 2.70 -33.56 2.02
N LEU A 98 1.43 -33.73 1.70
CA LEU A 98 0.38 -32.91 2.30
C LEU A 98 0.38 -33.09 3.83
N SER A 99 0.05 -32.02 4.55
CA SER A 99 -0.23 -32.11 5.99
C SER A 99 -1.43 -33.03 6.22
N SER A 100 -1.56 -33.59 7.42
CA SER A 100 -2.70 -34.45 7.75
C SER A 100 -4.05 -33.73 7.55
N GLN A 101 -4.10 -32.42 7.80
CA GLN A 101 -5.29 -31.59 7.57
C GLN A 101 -5.60 -31.48 6.08
N ASP A 102 -4.66 -30.99 5.27
CA ASP A 102 -4.83 -30.84 3.82
C ASP A 102 -5.17 -32.18 3.13
N PHE A 103 -4.59 -33.28 3.63
CA PHE A 103 -4.86 -34.62 3.13
C PHE A 103 -6.30 -35.06 3.38
N LEU A 104 -6.82 -34.81 4.58
CA LEU A 104 -8.19 -35.16 4.97
C LEU A 104 -9.24 -34.24 4.33
N GLU A 105 -8.88 -33.00 4.00
CA GLU A 105 -9.72 -32.10 3.21
C GLU A 105 -9.85 -32.56 1.75
N HIS A 106 -8.84 -33.25 1.21
CA HIS A 106 -8.87 -33.72 -0.17
C HIS A 106 -9.86 -34.90 -0.35
N PRO A 107 -10.97 -34.72 -1.10
CA PRO A 107 -12.11 -35.64 -1.09
C PRO A 107 -11.79 -37.04 -1.59
N VAL A 108 -10.82 -37.17 -2.51
CA VAL A 108 -10.40 -38.48 -3.03
C VAL A 108 -9.46 -39.18 -2.05
N TYR A 109 -8.57 -38.44 -1.38
CA TYR A 109 -7.54 -39.04 -0.52
C TYR A 109 -8.15 -39.51 0.78
N ARG A 110 -9.03 -38.69 1.37
CA ARG A 110 -9.88 -39.06 2.48
C ARG A 110 -10.64 -40.35 2.21
N ARG A 111 -11.38 -40.44 1.09
CA ARG A 111 -12.14 -41.66 0.73
C ARG A 111 -11.27 -42.90 0.54
N LEU A 112 -10.06 -42.74 -0.01
CA LEU A 112 -9.11 -43.84 -0.15
C LEU A 112 -8.58 -44.31 1.22
N LEU A 113 -8.38 -43.40 2.16
CA LEU A 113 -7.97 -43.70 3.53
C LEU A 113 -9.11 -44.36 4.31
N GLU A 114 -10.32 -43.82 4.26
CA GLU A 114 -11.55 -44.37 4.85
C GLU A 114 -11.76 -45.82 4.42
N LYS A 115 -11.60 -46.10 3.12
CA LYS A 115 -11.69 -47.47 2.60
C LYS A 115 -10.64 -48.44 3.18
N LYS A 116 -9.50 -47.93 3.63
CA LYS A 116 -8.36 -48.74 4.12
C LYS A 116 -8.38 -48.95 5.63
N ILE A 117 -8.69 -47.92 6.41
CA ILE A 117 -8.62 -47.95 7.88
C ILE A 117 -9.99 -47.80 8.56
N GLY A 118 -11.06 -47.53 7.80
CA GLY A 118 -12.42 -47.32 8.29
C GLY A 118 -12.70 -45.86 8.68
N ASP A 119 -13.97 -45.48 8.64
CA ASP A 119 -14.42 -44.10 8.90
C ASP A 119 -14.07 -43.64 10.33
N ALA A 120 -14.27 -44.52 11.33
CA ALA A 120 -13.98 -44.20 12.73
C ALA A 120 -12.51 -43.81 12.95
N ALA A 121 -11.57 -44.55 12.36
CA ALA A 121 -10.15 -44.27 12.49
C ALA A 121 -9.72 -43.00 11.73
N VAL A 122 -10.45 -42.59 10.69
CA VAL A 122 -10.19 -41.34 9.97
C VAL A 122 -10.70 -40.13 10.75
N GLU A 123 -11.84 -40.25 11.45
CA GLU A 123 -12.35 -39.20 12.31
C GLU A 123 -11.40 -38.94 13.49
N ASP A 124 -10.80 -39.97 14.09
CA ASP A 124 -9.79 -39.84 15.16
C ASP A 124 -8.49 -39.12 14.71
N LEU A 125 -8.22 -39.04 13.40
CA LEU A 125 -7.07 -38.33 12.84
C LEU A 125 -7.33 -36.84 12.60
N LYS A 126 -8.57 -36.37 12.73
CA LYS A 126 -8.89 -34.95 12.60
C LYS A 126 -8.39 -34.20 13.82
N VAL A 127 -7.79 -33.04 13.58
CA VAL A 127 -7.43 -32.12 14.66
C VAL A 127 -8.73 -31.58 15.24
N GLU A 128 -8.92 -31.74 16.55
CA GLU A 128 -10.00 -31.08 17.27
C GLU A 128 -9.85 -29.56 17.13
N SER A 129 -10.91 -28.88 16.70
CA SER A 129 -10.93 -27.42 16.65
C SER A 129 -10.65 -26.86 18.04
N ALA A 130 -9.73 -25.92 18.15
CA ALA A 130 -9.44 -25.26 19.41
C ALA A 130 -10.70 -24.56 19.94
N GLU A 131 -11.06 -24.83 21.19
CA GLU A 131 -12.13 -24.10 21.88
C GLU A 131 -11.58 -22.75 22.36
N GLY A 132 -11.92 -21.68 21.63
CA GLY A 132 -11.54 -20.32 22.01
C GLY A 132 -11.63 -19.34 20.84
N GLU A 133 -11.58 -18.04 21.14
CA GLU A 133 -11.36 -17.02 20.12
C GLU A 133 -9.86 -16.98 19.77
N GLU A 134 -9.54 -17.04 18.49
CA GLU A 134 -8.17 -16.80 18.02
C GLU A 134 -7.72 -15.41 18.48
N ILE A 135 -6.48 -15.28 18.95
CA ILE A 135 -5.89 -13.98 19.27
C ILE A 135 -5.07 -13.54 18.06
N PRO A 136 -5.65 -12.78 17.11
CA PRO A 136 -4.94 -12.39 15.90
C PRO A 136 -3.86 -11.36 16.26
N VAL A 137 -2.60 -11.72 16.01
CA VAL A 137 -1.48 -10.78 16.06
C VAL A 137 -1.18 -10.35 14.62
N SER A 138 -1.37 -9.07 14.31
CA SER A 138 -1.05 -8.56 12.96
C SER A 138 0.46 -8.38 12.80
N LEU A 139 0.97 -8.73 11.61
CA LEU A 139 2.38 -8.61 11.28
C LEU A 139 2.87 -7.15 11.41
N ASN A 140 2.01 -6.18 11.08
CA ASN A 140 2.30 -4.76 11.21
C ASN A 140 2.43 -4.30 12.68
N GLN A 141 1.77 -4.98 13.62
CA GLN A 141 1.90 -4.69 15.05
C GLN A 141 3.27 -5.13 15.60
N VAL A 142 3.83 -6.21 15.05
CA VAL A 142 5.12 -6.76 15.48
C VAL A 142 6.29 -6.06 14.77
N PHE A 143 6.09 -5.66 13.51
CA PHE A 143 7.10 -5.03 12.68
C PHE A 143 6.61 -3.69 12.12
N PRO A 144 6.60 -2.62 12.94
CA PRO A 144 6.16 -1.28 12.52
C PRO A 144 7.03 -0.67 11.41
N ASP A 145 8.28 -1.13 11.29
CA ASP A 145 9.28 -0.62 10.33
C ASP A 145 9.21 -1.31 8.95
N LEU A 146 8.22 -2.18 8.70
CA LEU A 146 8.01 -2.84 7.39
C LEU A 146 7.88 -1.84 6.23
N ALA A 147 7.36 -0.64 6.50
CA ALA A 147 7.24 0.42 5.51
C ALA A 147 8.60 1.04 5.11
N GLU A 148 9.64 0.87 5.93
CA GLU A 148 10.97 1.45 5.72
C GLU A 148 11.98 0.46 5.12
N LEU A 149 11.71 -0.85 5.21
CA LEU A 149 12.58 -1.93 4.72
C LEU A 149 12.50 -2.21 3.21
N GLY A 150 11.76 -1.40 2.45
CA GLY A 150 11.62 -1.51 1.00
C GLY A 150 12.89 -1.09 0.24
N SER A 151 13.99 -1.82 0.39
CA SER A 151 15.13 -1.83 -0.54
C SER A 151 16.16 -2.91 -0.20
N GLN A 152 15.76 -4.18 -0.11
CA GLN A 152 16.58 -5.34 -0.48
C GLN A 152 15.80 -6.65 -0.27
N GLU A 153 15.86 -7.50 -1.30
CA GLU A 153 15.46 -8.91 -1.36
C GLU A 153 13.98 -9.27 -1.59
N ASP A 154 13.79 -10.18 -2.56
CA ASP A 154 12.54 -10.80 -2.98
C ASP A 154 11.90 -11.60 -1.84
N LEU A 155 10.90 -11.03 -1.18
CA LEU A 155 10.05 -11.76 -0.24
C LEU A 155 8.92 -12.48 -1.01
N GLY A 156 9.29 -13.58 -1.67
CA GLY A 156 8.33 -14.53 -2.23
C GLY A 156 7.66 -15.37 -1.14
N ILE A 157 6.58 -14.86 -0.52
CA ILE A 157 5.74 -15.68 0.36
C ILE A 157 4.76 -16.48 -0.51
N LYS A 158 5.07 -17.76 -0.73
CA LYS A 158 4.09 -18.74 -1.25
C LYS A 158 3.70 -19.69 -0.12
N LYS A 159 2.65 -19.31 0.62
CA LYS A 159 1.71 -20.24 1.24
C LYS A 159 0.35 -19.54 1.25
N LYS A 160 -0.64 -20.15 0.61
CA LYS A 160 -2.03 -19.70 0.62
C LYS A 160 -2.52 -19.67 2.07
N VAL A 161 -2.51 -18.50 2.67
CA VAL A 161 -3.25 -18.20 3.90
C VAL A 161 -4.66 -17.77 3.46
N ALA A 162 -5.70 -18.15 4.20
CA ALA A 162 -7.11 -18.04 3.82
C ALA A 162 -7.66 -16.59 3.66
N ASN A 163 -6.78 -15.58 3.52
CA ASN A 163 -7.11 -14.19 3.20
C ASN A 163 -6.10 -13.58 2.20
N ASP A 164 -5.47 -14.42 1.38
CA ASP A 164 -4.45 -13.98 0.42
C ASP A 164 -5.05 -12.95 -0.55
N PHE A 165 -4.51 -11.74 -0.53
CA PHE A 165 -4.82 -10.74 -1.54
C PHE A 165 -4.30 -11.28 -2.88
N ASP A 166 -5.24 -11.65 -3.76
CA ASP A 166 -4.95 -12.34 -5.00
C ASP A 166 -4.31 -11.39 -6.03
N LEU A 167 -2.99 -11.28 -5.93
CA LEU A 167 -2.18 -10.40 -6.77
C LEU A 167 -2.25 -10.78 -8.26
N ASP A 168 -2.44 -12.06 -8.57
CA ASP A 168 -2.50 -12.51 -9.97
C ASP A 168 -3.78 -12.04 -10.64
N HIS A 169 -4.93 -12.16 -9.98
CA HIS A 169 -6.18 -11.59 -10.48
C HIS A 169 -6.15 -10.05 -10.50
N PHE A 170 -5.52 -9.43 -9.51
CA PHE A 170 -5.29 -7.98 -9.50
C PHE A 170 -4.51 -7.53 -10.75
N ARG A 171 -3.40 -8.20 -11.09
CA ARG A 171 -2.60 -7.94 -12.29
C ARG A 171 -3.41 -8.13 -13.58
N GLN A 172 -4.22 -9.18 -13.66
CA GLN A 172 -5.06 -9.44 -14.83
C GLN A 172 -6.06 -8.30 -15.08
N LEU A 173 -6.74 -7.82 -14.04
CA LEU A 173 -7.65 -6.69 -14.18
C LEU A 173 -6.94 -5.39 -14.55
N MET A 174 -5.78 -5.14 -13.93
CA MET A 174 -4.95 -3.99 -14.31
C MET A 174 -4.58 -4.02 -15.80
N ALA A 175 -4.10 -5.17 -16.29
CA ALA A 175 -3.73 -5.32 -17.70
C ALA A 175 -4.93 -5.09 -18.63
N ARG A 176 -6.11 -5.60 -18.26
CA ARG A 176 -7.36 -5.39 -19.02
C ARG A 176 -7.77 -3.92 -19.09
N ASP A 177 -7.65 -3.22 -17.96
CA ASP A 177 -8.05 -1.82 -17.86
C ASP A 177 -6.92 -0.85 -18.27
N GLY A 178 -5.76 -1.37 -18.70
CA GLY A 178 -4.60 -0.61 -19.17
C GLY A 178 -3.75 0.03 -18.07
N LEU A 179 -3.95 -0.38 -16.82
CA LEU A 179 -3.25 0.12 -15.63
C LEU A 179 -1.89 -0.56 -15.46
N ARG A 180 -0.92 0.18 -14.91
CA ARG A 180 0.41 -0.32 -14.55
C ARG A 180 0.87 0.19 -13.18
N PHE A 181 1.81 -0.53 -12.57
CA PHE A 181 2.51 -0.08 -11.38
C PHE A 181 3.52 1.02 -11.72
N ALA A 182 3.76 1.93 -10.79
CA ALA A 182 4.88 2.87 -10.89
C ALA A 182 6.18 2.15 -10.53
N ASP A 183 6.14 1.42 -9.43
CA ASP A 183 7.18 0.51 -8.97
C ASP A 183 6.50 -0.71 -8.35
N GLU A 184 6.56 -1.83 -9.05
CA GLU A 184 5.79 -3.03 -8.70
C GLU A 184 6.13 -3.54 -7.29
N GLN A 185 7.40 -3.47 -6.86
CA GLN A 185 7.79 -3.99 -5.55
C GLN A 185 7.19 -3.15 -4.41
N SER A 186 7.39 -1.83 -4.47
CA SER A 186 6.86 -0.95 -3.43
C SER A 186 5.35 -0.79 -3.50
N ASP A 187 4.75 -0.75 -4.70
CA ASP A 187 3.31 -0.60 -4.85
C ASP A 187 2.56 -1.84 -4.34
N VAL A 188 3.08 -3.04 -4.60
CA VAL A 188 2.46 -4.29 -4.11
C VAL A 188 2.47 -4.33 -2.58
N LEU A 189 3.59 -4.05 -1.93
CA LEU A 189 3.66 -4.00 -0.45
C LEU A 189 2.66 -2.97 0.14
N ASN A 190 2.57 -1.80 -0.48
CA ASN A 190 1.62 -0.77 -0.05
C ASN A 190 0.16 -1.17 -0.28
N LEU A 191 -0.15 -1.89 -1.36
CA LEU A 191 -1.49 -2.41 -1.63
C LEU A 191 -1.91 -3.45 -0.59
N PHE A 192 -1.01 -4.37 -0.25
CA PHE A 192 -1.23 -5.33 0.85
C PHE A 192 -1.49 -4.60 2.18
N ALA A 193 -0.65 -3.62 2.54
CA ALA A 193 -0.83 -2.85 3.77
C ALA A 193 -2.18 -2.11 3.81
N ILE A 194 -2.63 -1.55 2.69
CA ILE A 194 -3.94 -0.87 2.58
C ILE A 194 -5.09 -1.87 2.70
N ALA A 195 -5.00 -3.01 2.02
CA ALA A 195 -6.01 -4.06 2.06
C ALA A 195 -6.16 -4.64 3.47
N GLU A 196 -5.05 -4.86 4.17
CA GLU A 196 -5.04 -5.36 5.55
C GLU A 196 -5.63 -4.34 6.53
N ASP A 197 -5.20 -3.06 6.49
CA ASP A 197 -5.71 -2.00 7.39
C ASP A 197 -7.22 -1.81 7.27
N LYS A 198 -7.75 -1.91 6.04
CA LYS A 198 -9.18 -1.76 5.77
C LYS A 198 -9.97 -3.06 5.78
N LYS A 199 -9.30 -4.20 5.93
CA LYS A 199 -9.90 -5.54 5.76
C LYS A 199 -10.63 -5.67 4.41
N TRP A 200 -10.07 -5.06 3.37
CA TRP A 200 -10.64 -5.07 2.03
C TRP A 200 -10.17 -6.29 1.23
N THR A 201 -11.04 -6.73 0.34
CA THR A 201 -10.70 -7.75 -0.66
C THR A 201 -9.75 -7.18 -1.72
N TRP A 202 -9.08 -8.06 -2.47
CA TRP A 202 -8.25 -7.66 -3.61
C TRP A 202 -9.03 -6.83 -4.63
N PHE A 203 -10.33 -7.13 -4.81
CA PHE A 203 -11.21 -6.43 -5.74
C PHE A 203 -11.59 -5.04 -5.26
N GLU A 204 -11.92 -4.86 -3.98
CA GLU A 204 -12.19 -3.53 -3.40
C GLU A 204 -10.95 -2.63 -3.47
N THR A 205 -9.80 -3.19 -3.14
CA THR A 205 -8.52 -2.48 -3.26
C THR A 205 -8.23 -2.10 -4.71
N TYR A 206 -8.57 -2.97 -5.67
CA TYR A 206 -8.46 -2.69 -7.10
C TYR A 206 -9.36 -1.53 -7.55
N GLN A 207 -10.61 -1.49 -7.08
CA GLN A 207 -11.51 -0.38 -7.39
C GLN A 207 -10.95 0.95 -6.89
N LEU A 208 -10.39 0.97 -5.67
CA LEU A 208 -9.75 2.18 -5.14
C LEU A 208 -8.52 2.56 -5.98
N ALA A 209 -7.66 1.60 -6.30
CA ALA A 209 -6.47 1.82 -7.13
C ALA A 209 -6.83 2.39 -8.50
N LYS A 210 -7.87 1.86 -9.14
CA LYS A 210 -8.40 2.34 -10.42
C LYS A 210 -8.93 3.77 -10.32
N SER A 211 -9.67 4.09 -9.26
CA SER A 211 -10.25 5.43 -9.07
C SER A 211 -9.21 6.51 -8.76
N THR A 212 -8.07 6.12 -8.20
CA THR A 212 -6.99 7.04 -7.79
C THR A 212 -5.82 7.06 -8.75
N ALA A 213 -5.84 6.23 -9.79
CA ALA A 213 -4.81 6.13 -10.81
C ALA A 213 -4.66 7.42 -11.62
N VAL A 214 -3.43 7.69 -12.06
CA VAL A 214 -3.05 8.90 -12.79
C VAL A 214 -2.34 8.48 -14.06
N SER A 215 -2.85 8.91 -15.22
CA SER A 215 -2.27 8.56 -16.52
C SER A 215 -2.04 7.04 -16.68
N GLN A 216 -3.00 6.23 -16.21
CA GLN A 216 -2.94 4.76 -16.21
C GLN A 216 -1.88 4.15 -15.27
N VAL A 217 -1.33 4.92 -14.33
CA VAL A 217 -0.39 4.44 -13.31
C VAL A 217 -1.08 4.49 -11.94
N ILE A 218 -1.03 3.39 -11.19
CA ILE A 218 -1.57 3.36 -9.83
C ILE A 218 -0.72 4.24 -8.92
N SER A 219 -1.36 4.93 -7.97
CA SER A 219 -0.68 5.75 -6.96
C SER A 219 -1.15 5.36 -5.57
N THR A 220 -0.34 4.57 -4.88
CA THR A 220 -0.58 4.15 -3.49
C THR A 220 -0.66 5.34 -2.53
N LYS A 221 0.09 6.41 -2.80
CA LYS A 221 -0.03 7.70 -2.09
C LYS A 221 -1.45 8.26 -2.18
N ARG A 222 -2.00 8.39 -3.39
CA ARG A 222 -3.37 8.91 -3.60
C ARG A 222 -4.44 7.98 -3.02
N MET A 223 -4.20 6.67 -2.99
CA MET A 223 -5.09 5.73 -2.28
C MET A 223 -5.16 6.04 -0.78
N ARG A 224 -4.01 6.24 -0.13
CA ARG A 224 -3.96 6.63 1.29
C ARG A 224 -4.63 7.98 1.55
N GLU A 225 -4.43 8.94 0.67
CA GLU A 225 -5.06 10.27 0.76
C GLU A 225 -6.59 10.18 0.61
N LYS A 226 -7.09 9.31 -0.29
CA LYS A 226 -8.52 9.04 -0.44
C LYS A 226 -9.12 8.35 0.78
N ILE A 227 -8.35 7.48 1.42
CA ILE A 227 -8.73 6.83 2.70
C ILE A 227 -8.73 7.83 3.86
N ALA A 228 -7.80 8.77 3.89
CA ALA A 228 -7.69 9.79 4.93
C ALA A 228 -8.78 10.88 4.83
N GLN A 229 -9.47 10.97 3.69
CA GLN A 229 -10.52 11.95 3.44
C GLN A 229 -11.66 11.81 4.44
N LYS A 230 -11.95 12.90 5.18
CA LYS A 230 -13.10 12.99 6.09
C LYS A 230 -14.22 13.80 5.42
N PRO A 231 -15.50 13.46 5.66
CA PRO A 231 -16.60 14.28 5.17
C PRO A 231 -16.62 15.61 5.93
N VAL A 232 -16.48 16.71 5.20
CA VAL A 232 -16.56 18.07 5.77
C VAL A 232 -17.91 18.67 5.41
N SER A 233 -18.76 18.85 6.42
CA SER A 233 -20.02 19.56 6.28
C SER A 233 -19.83 21.02 6.68
N SER A 234 -20.10 21.95 5.77
CA SER A 234 -20.07 23.39 6.05
C SER A 234 -21.18 24.11 5.29
N ASP A 235 -21.49 25.34 5.70
CA ASP A 235 -22.41 26.22 5.00
C ASP A 235 -21.77 26.75 3.70
N PHE A 236 -21.82 25.92 2.67
CA PHE A 236 -21.42 26.28 1.32
C PHE A 236 -22.55 27.05 0.64
N SER A 237 -22.21 28.16 -0.01
CA SER A 237 -23.15 28.86 -0.89
C SER A 237 -23.53 27.98 -2.07
N SER A 238 -24.70 28.24 -2.69
CA SER A 238 -25.15 27.48 -3.88
C SER A 238 -24.11 27.44 -5.01
N LYS A 239 -23.35 28.52 -5.20
CA LYS A 239 -22.24 28.58 -6.17
C LYS A 239 -21.08 27.68 -5.77
N GLU A 240 -20.64 27.72 -4.51
CA GLU A 240 -19.56 26.86 -4.01
C GLU A 240 -19.96 25.38 -4.05
N ALA A 241 -21.20 25.04 -3.68
CA ALA A 241 -21.71 23.67 -3.74
C ALA A 241 -21.72 23.13 -5.18
N THR A 242 -22.06 23.96 -6.17
CA THR A 242 -22.01 23.59 -7.59
C THR A 242 -20.58 23.30 -8.03
N ILE A 243 -19.62 24.14 -7.64
CA ILE A 243 -18.19 23.95 -7.93
C ILE A 243 -17.65 22.67 -7.31
N ILE A 244 -17.97 22.40 -6.03
CA ILE A 244 -17.54 21.19 -5.32
C ILE A 244 -18.08 19.94 -6.02
N LYS A 245 -19.37 19.94 -6.38
CA LYS A 245 -20.01 18.84 -7.10
C LYS A 245 -19.32 18.56 -8.43
N GLU A 246 -19.05 19.61 -9.19
CA GLU A 246 -18.39 19.50 -10.48
C GLU A 246 -16.95 18.99 -10.36
N ALA A 247 -16.19 19.57 -9.41
CA ALA A 247 -14.81 19.18 -9.11
C ALA A 247 -14.68 17.72 -8.68
N LYS A 248 -15.67 17.16 -7.97
CA LYS A 248 -15.68 15.73 -7.57
C LYS A 248 -16.03 14.77 -8.68
N SER A 249 -16.82 15.23 -9.65
CA SER A 249 -17.37 14.36 -10.71
C SER A 249 -16.43 14.13 -11.89
N LYS A 250 -15.41 14.99 -12.07
CA LYS A 250 -14.56 15.04 -13.27
C LYS A 250 -13.10 14.76 -12.92
N THR A 251 -12.40 14.03 -13.79
CA THR A 251 -10.94 13.91 -13.68
C THR A 251 -10.25 15.24 -13.96
N ALA A 252 -9.03 15.44 -13.45
CA ALA A 252 -8.32 16.70 -13.60
C ALA A 252 -8.10 17.11 -15.07
N LEU A 253 -7.88 16.12 -15.95
CA LEU A 253 -7.74 16.35 -17.39
C LEU A 253 -9.06 16.75 -18.05
N GLN A 254 -10.17 16.10 -17.71
CA GLN A 254 -11.49 16.44 -18.24
C GLN A 254 -11.93 17.84 -17.80
N PHE A 255 -11.71 18.16 -16.53
CA PHE A 255 -12.04 19.47 -15.97
C PHE A 255 -11.21 20.59 -16.63
N LEU A 256 -9.91 20.37 -16.84
CA LEU A 256 -9.07 21.31 -17.58
C LEU A 256 -9.56 21.48 -19.03
N ALA A 257 -9.95 20.40 -19.70
CA ALA A 257 -10.45 20.44 -21.08
C ALA A 257 -11.70 21.31 -21.21
N GLU A 258 -12.61 21.24 -20.25
CA GLU A 258 -13.84 22.02 -20.24
C GLU A 258 -13.60 23.51 -19.99
N ILE A 259 -12.73 23.85 -19.03
CA ILE A 259 -12.29 25.24 -18.83
C ILE A 259 -11.68 25.78 -20.13
N LYS A 260 -10.83 25.00 -20.79
CA LYS A 260 -10.19 25.37 -22.05
C LYS A 260 -11.20 25.53 -23.19
N GLN A 261 -12.22 24.68 -23.26
CA GLN A 261 -13.29 24.77 -24.25
C GLN A 261 -14.08 26.07 -24.11
N THR A 262 -14.41 26.50 -22.88
CA THR A 262 -15.09 27.79 -22.64
C THR A 262 -14.23 28.99 -23.08
N ARG A 263 -12.90 28.87 -22.99
CA ARG A 263 -11.93 29.90 -23.37
C ARG A 263 -11.39 29.76 -24.81
N LYS A 264 -11.94 28.83 -25.61
CA LYS A 264 -11.50 28.51 -26.98
C LYS A 264 -10.00 28.18 -27.10
N GLY A 265 -9.42 27.59 -26.05
CA GLY A 265 -8.01 27.18 -26.01
C GLY A 265 -7.83 25.68 -26.16
N THR A 266 -6.61 25.26 -26.51
CA THR A 266 -6.19 23.86 -26.50
C THR A 266 -5.40 23.53 -25.23
N ILE A 267 -5.40 22.26 -24.82
CA ILE A 267 -4.56 21.77 -23.72
C ILE A 267 -3.11 21.69 -24.21
N THR A 268 -2.21 22.39 -23.52
CA THR A 268 -0.77 22.37 -23.82
C THR A 268 -0.08 21.20 -23.11
N GLN A 269 1.14 20.86 -23.56
CA GLN A 269 1.92 19.78 -22.95
C GLN A 269 2.36 20.13 -21.52
N THR A 270 2.75 21.39 -21.28
CA THR A 270 3.16 21.86 -19.95
C THR A 270 2.01 21.81 -18.94
N GLU A 271 0.77 22.05 -19.38
CA GLU A 271 -0.43 21.87 -18.56
C GLU A 271 -0.66 20.40 -18.17
N ARG A 272 -0.39 19.45 -19.07
CA ARG A 272 -0.50 18.01 -18.74
C ARG A 272 0.57 17.60 -17.72
N GLU A 273 1.79 18.08 -17.91
CA GLU A 273 2.90 17.85 -16.98
C GLU A 273 2.61 18.45 -15.60
N LEU A 274 2.02 19.65 -15.56
CA LEU A 274 1.58 20.28 -14.33
C LEU A 274 0.56 19.41 -13.56
N LEU A 275 -0.43 18.84 -14.25
CA LEU A 275 -1.39 17.92 -13.62
C LEU A 275 -0.71 16.66 -13.09
N GLN A 276 0.24 16.10 -13.84
CA GLN A 276 1.01 14.94 -13.39
C GLN A 276 1.87 15.27 -12.17
N GLN A 277 2.50 16.44 -12.13
CA GLN A 277 3.27 16.92 -10.97
C GLN A 277 2.38 17.08 -9.74
N MET A 278 1.22 17.74 -9.88
CA MET A 278 0.26 17.90 -8.78
C MET A 278 -0.25 16.56 -8.26
N ALA A 279 -0.52 15.61 -9.16
CA ALA A 279 -0.92 14.27 -8.78
C ALA A 279 0.21 13.46 -8.11
N GLY A 280 1.47 13.69 -8.52
CA GLY A 280 2.67 13.11 -7.88
C GLY A 280 2.89 13.59 -6.45
N LEU A 281 2.37 14.77 -6.08
CA LEU A 281 2.33 15.26 -4.70
C LEU A 281 1.32 14.51 -3.81
N GLY A 282 0.49 13.63 -4.38
CA GLY A 282 -0.57 12.92 -3.66
C GLY A 282 -1.94 13.61 -3.72
N LEU A 283 -2.05 14.77 -4.39
CA LEU A 283 -3.32 15.50 -4.48
C LEU A 283 -4.36 14.71 -5.29
N LEU A 284 -5.59 14.64 -4.77
CA LEU A 284 -6.73 14.05 -5.46
C LEU A 284 -7.27 14.98 -6.56
N ASP A 285 -7.94 14.39 -7.57
CA ASP A 285 -8.47 15.14 -8.71
C ASP A 285 -9.41 16.27 -8.30
N GLU A 286 -10.23 16.04 -7.27
CA GLU A 286 -11.14 17.05 -6.73
C GLU A 286 -10.40 18.29 -6.18
N VAL A 287 -9.24 18.10 -5.54
CA VAL A 287 -8.41 19.20 -5.03
C VAL A 287 -7.69 19.90 -6.18
N ILE A 288 -7.16 19.14 -7.13
CA ILE A 288 -6.53 19.67 -8.34
C ILE A 288 -7.52 20.55 -9.12
N ASN A 289 -8.76 20.12 -9.28
CA ASN A 289 -9.82 20.87 -9.96
C ASN A 289 -10.09 22.22 -9.30
N ILE A 290 -10.12 22.30 -7.97
CA ILE A 290 -10.25 23.56 -7.24
C ILE A 290 -9.03 24.47 -7.45
N ILE A 291 -7.81 23.90 -7.46
CA ILE A 291 -6.58 24.67 -7.73
C ILE A 291 -6.63 25.25 -9.15
N LEU A 292 -7.03 24.44 -10.15
CA LEU A 292 -7.19 24.90 -11.54
C LEU A 292 -8.17 26.07 -11.60
N LEU A 293 -9.36 25.93 -11.05
CA LEU A 293 -10.38 26.99 -11.04
C LEU A 293 -9.87 28.27 -10.37
N LEU A 294 -9.17 28.15 -9.24
CA LEU A 294 -8.58 29.29 -8.54
C LEU A 294 -7.49 29.99 -9.37
N THR A 295 -6.67 29.23 -10.08
CA THR A 295 -5.58 29.80 -10.91
C THR A 295 -6.13 30.55 -12.12
N PHE A 296 -7.13 29.98 -12.81
CA PHE A 296 -7.80 30.61 -13.95
C PHE A 296 -8.68 31.81 -13.57
N ASN A 297 -9.16 31.89 -12.32
CA ASN A 297 -9.88 33.05 -11.81
C ASN A 297 -8.95 34.22 -11.44
N LYS A 298 -7.67 33.96 -11.18
CA LYS A 298 -6.71 35.00 -10.77
C LYS A 298 -6.13 35.76 -11.96
N VAL A 299 -5.95 35.09 -13.10
CA VAL A 299 -5.39 35.67 -14.32
C VAL A 299 -6.32 35.32 -15.49
N ASP A 300 -6.80 36.34 -16.19
CA ASP A 300 -7.62 36.16 -17.38
C ASP A 300 -6.74 35.80 -18.59
N SER A 301 -6.28 34.56 -18.61
CA SER A 301 -5.44 34.01 -19.67
C SER A 301 -6.00 32.67 -20.18
N ALA A 302 -5.77 32.39 -21.46
CA ALA A 302 -6.12 31.10 -22.05
C ALA A 302 -5.25 29.96 -21.50
N ASN A 303 -4.02 30.26 -21.06
CA ASN A 303 -3.09 29.30 -20.46
C ASN A 303 -3.01 29.47 -18.95
N ILE A 304 -2.76 28.36 -18.24
CA ILE A 304 -2.59 28.37 -16.80
C ILE A 304 -1.27 29.05 -16.38
N ASN A 305 -1.28 29.76 -15.26
CA ASN A 305 -0.04 30.20 -14.63
C ASN A 305 0.55 29.06 -13.79
N GLU A 306 1.44 28.28 -14.40
CA GLU A 306 2.06 27.08 -13.81
C GLU A 306 2.75 27.38 -12.47
N LYS A 307 3.51 28.47 -12.39
CA LYS A 307 4.23 28.86 -11.15
C LYS A 307 3.26 29.12 -10.01
N TYR A 308 2.13 29.78 -10.29
CA TYR A 308 1.13 30.04 -9.27
C TYR A 308 0.38 28.77 -8.88
N ALA A 309 0.00 27.93 -9.86
CA ALA A 309 -0.67 26.67 -9.61
C ALA A 309 0.17 25.74 -8.73
N MET A 310 1.45 25.55 -9.05
CA MET A 310 2.36 24.74 -8.23
C MET A 310 2.58 25.31 -6.83
N LYS A 311 2.66 26.64 -6.68
CA LYS A 311 2.75 27.26 -5.35
C LYS A 311 1.52 26.92 -4.50
N VAL A 312 0.32 26.96 -5.08
CA VAL A 312 -0.90 26.60 -4.36
C VAL A 312 -0.95 25.10 -4.07
N ALA A 313 -0.58 24.26 -5.05
CA ALA A 313 -0.54 22.80 -4.90
C ALA A 313 0.41 22.36 -3.78
N ASN A 314 1.63 22.91 -3.73
CA ASN A 314 2.58 22.63 -2.65
C ASN A 314 2.04 23.07 -1.28
N ASP A 315 1.37 24.23 -1.20
CA ASP A 315 0.80 24.72 0.06
C ASP A 315 -0.36 23.83 0.53
N TYR A 316 -1.15 23.28 -0.41
CA TYR A 316 -2.26 22.38 -0.12
C TYR A 316 -1.76 20.98 0.28
N ALA A 317 -0.74 20.47 -0.39
CA ALA A 317 -0.07 19.23 -0.01
C ALA A 317 0.58 19.35 1.38
N TYR A 318 1.26 20.47 1.67
CA TYR A 318 1.85 20.74 2.98
C TYR A 318 0.80 20.79 4.10
N GLN A 319 -0.35 21.40 3.82
CA GLN A 319 -1.45 21.52 4.78
C GLN A 319 -2.33 20.26 4.86
N LYS A 320 -2.00 19.19 4.10
CA LYS A 320 -2.75 17.94 4.05
C LYS A 320 -4.24 18.17 3.73
N ILE A 321 -4.49 18.97 2.70
CA ILE A 321 -5.84 19.21 2.19
C ILE A 321 -6.21 18.06 1.27
N HIS A 322 -7.17 17.25 1.71
CA HIS A 322 -7.55 16.01 1.03
C HIS A 322 -8.84 16.16 0.21
N SER A 323 -9.68 17.16 0.51
CA SER A 323 -11.00 17.30 -0.10
C SER A 323 -11.23 18.62 -0.83
N ALA A 324 -12.15 18.61 -1.81
CA ALA A 324 -12.62 19.83 -2.48
C ALA A 324 -13.29 20.80 -1.48
N GLU A 325 -14.00 20.30 -0.49
CA GLU A 325 -14.61 21.10 0.57
C GLU A 325 -13.57 21.90 1.37
N GLU A 326 -12.54 21.22 1.88
CA GLU A 326 -11.43 21.85 2.60
C GLU A 326 -10.69 22.86 1.72
N ALA A 327 -10.47 22.52 0.45
CA ALA A 327 -9.85 23.40 -0.52
C ALA A 327 -10.66 24.71 -0.70
N VAL A 328 -11.99 24.64 -0.77
CA VAL A 328 -12.87 25.81 -0.87
C VAL A 328 -12.89 26.64 0.42
N LEU A 329 -12.95 25.98 1.59
CA LEU A 329 -12.84 26.66 2.88
C LEU A 329 -11.54 27.46 2.99
N ARG A 330 -10.44 26.89 2.50
CA ARG A 330 -9.14 27.56 2.48
C ARG A 330 -9.11 28.80 1.60
N ILE A 331 -9.86 28.80 0.50
CA ILE A 331 -10.03 29.97 -0.36
C ILE A 331 -10.78 31.08 0.41
N ARG A 332 -11.85 30.71 1.12
CA ARG A 332 -12.65 31.64 1.92
C ARG A 332 -11.80 32.31 3.01
N GLU A 333 -11.02 31.54 3.76
CA GLU A 333 -10.10 32.06 4.78
C GLU A 333 -9.06 33.03 4.22
N ARG A 334 -8.44 32.70 3.07
CA ARG A 334 -7.48 33.59 2.41
C ARG A 334 -8.15 34.87 1.92
N GLY A 335 -9.38 34.80 1.42
CA GLY A 335 -10.18 35.96 1.03
C GLY A 335 -10.44 36.89 2.21
N GLN A 336 -10.86 36.35 3.36
CA GLN A 336 -11.08 37.11 4.59
C GLN A 336 -9.80 37.75 5.13
N LYS A 337 -8.67 37.02 5.16
CA LYS A 337 -7.37 37.58 5.60
C LYS A 337 -6.90 38.73 4.70
N ASN A 338 -7.09 38.61 3.38
CA ASN A 338 -6.75 39.68 2.44
C ASN A 338 -7.68 40.90 2.56
N GLN A 339 -8.96 40.70 2.92
CA GLN A 339 -9.87 41.82 3.23
C GLN A 339 -9.51 42.49 4.56
N ALA A 340 -9.18 41.73 5.60
CA ALA A 340 -8.74 42.25 6.89
C ALA A 340 -7.41 43.04 6.80
N GLN A 341 -6.48 42.61 5.94
CA GLN A 341 -5.24 43.37 5.68
C GLN A 341 -5.45 44.60 4.79
N LYS A 342 -6.49 44.63 3.96
CA LYS A 342 -6.87 45.83 3.19
C LYS A 342 -7.58 46.86 4.06
N SER A 343 -8.42 46.44 5.02
CA SER A 343 -9.02 47.36 6.00
C SER A 343 -8.00 47.88 7.02
N SER A 344 -6.95 47.11 7.35
CA SER A 344 -5.87 47.59 8.24
C SER A 344 -4.86 48.53 7.55
N LYS A 345 -4.88 48.64 6.22
CA LYS A 345 -4.04 49.59 5.44
C LYS A 345 -4.70 50.94 5.17
N GLN A 346 -5.92 51.17 5.64
CA GLN A 346 -6.48 52.53 5.82
C GLN A 346 -6.13 53.04 7.22
N SER A 347 -4.84 53.19 7.51
CA SER A 347 -4.38 54.09 8.56
C SER A 347 -4.13 55.46 7.90
N PRO A 348 -4.54 56.58 8.52
CA PRO A 348 -4.40 57.89 7.89
C PRO A 348 -2.92 58.16 7.61
N ALA A 349 -2.64 58.72 6.44
CA ALA A 349 -1.30 59.16 6.06
C ALA A 349 -0.72 59.98 7.23
N LYS A 350 0.38 59.52 7.82
CA LYS A 350 1.08 60.27 8.87
C LYS A 350 1.55 61.58 8.23
N SER A 351 0.81 62.66 8.46
CA SER A 351 1.26 64.00 8.12
C SER A 351 2.51 64.29 8.94
N ASN A 352 3.56 64.79 8.29
CA ASN A 352 4.86 65.10 8.91
C ASN A 352 4.83 66.38 9.78
N VAL A 353 3.67 66.73 10.34
CA VAL A 353 3.44 67.93 11.15
C VAL A 353 3.16 67.50 12.59
N PRO A 354 3.96 67.94 13.58
CA PRO A 354 3.75 67.60 14.97
C PRO A 354 2.37 68.02 15.50
N LYS A 355 1.79 67.20 16.37
CA LYS A 355 0.43 67.37 16.92
C LYS A 355 0.20 68.66 17.73
N TRP A 356 1.25 69.38 18.12
CA TRP A 356 1.15 70.67 18.82
C TRP A 356 0.74 71.84 17.90
N SER A 357 0.75 71.64 16.57
CA SER A 357 0.34 72.64 15.58
C SER A 357 -1.18 72.69 15.33
N ASN A 358 -1.97 71.87 16.05
CA ASN A 358 -3.43 71.87 15.92
C ASN A 358 -4.07 72.93 16.84
N PRO A 359 -4.92 73.84 16.32
CA PRO A 359 -5.54 74.92 17.08
C PRO A 359 -6.41 74.47 18.27
N ASP A 360 -6.90 73.22 18.24
CA ASP A 360 -7.80 72.65 19.25
C ASP A 360 -7.11 71.68 20.23
N TYR A 361 -5.78 71.77 20.39
CA TYR A 361 -5.07 70.92 21.34
C TYR A 361 -5.38 71.31 22.80
N LYS A 362 -6.23 70.51 23.47
CA LYS A 362 -6.45 70.59 24.92
C LYS A 362 -5.55 69.60 25.64
N ASN A 363 -4.74 70.14 26.56
CA ASN A 363 -3.77 69.39 27.34
C ASN A 363 -4.40 68.92 28.65
N GLU A 364 -5.18 67.85 28.60
CA GLU A 364 -5.75 67.23 29.80
C GLU A 364 -4.77 66.18 30.32
N THR A 365 -3.82 66.63 31.14
CA THR A 365 -2.95 65.74 31.93
C THR A 365 -3.70 65.39 33.21
N SER A 366 -4.07 64.12 33.40
CA SER A 366 -4.73 63.64 34.61
C SER A 366 -3.83 63.82 35.84
N GLU A 367 -4.38 64.13 37.01
CA GLU A 367 -3.60 64.43 38.22
C GLU A 367 -2.60 63.32 38.59
N GLU A 368 -2.96 62.06 38.34
CA GLU A 368 -2.08 60.90 38.54
C GLU A 368 -0.81 60.99 37.68
N THR A 369 -0.93 61.38 36.41
CA THR A 369 0.23 61.55 35.52
C THR A 369 1.09 62.76 35.88
N ARG A 370 0.49 63.78 36.52
CA ARG A 370 1.20 64.95 37.04
C ARG A 370 2.06 64.58 38.25
N LEU A 371 1.48 63.84 39.20
CA LEU A 371 2.17 63.32 40.38
C LEU A 371 3.32 62.39 39.98
N GLU A 372 3.12 61.54 38.97
CA GLU A 372 4.16 60.63 38.51
C GLU A 372 5.31 61.35 37.79
N LEU A 373 5.01 62.43 37.06
CA LEU A 373 6.02 63.32 36.47
C LEU A 373 6.80 64.11 37.53
N GLU A 374 6.12 64.60 38.57
CA GLU A 374 6.79 65.26 39.71
C GLU A 374 7.68 64.29 40.47
N ARG A 375 7.21 63.05 40.70
CA ARG A 375 8.02 62.00 41.31
C ARG A 375 9.27 61.71 40.48
N LYS A 376 9.12 61.54 39.17
CA LYS A 376 10.26 61.35 38.26
C LYS A 376 11.19 62.55 38.21
N LYS A 377 10.66 63.77 38.29
CA LYS A 377 11.46 65.00 38.33
C LYS A 377 12.27 65.10 39.63
N GLN A 378 11.68 64.77 40.77
CA GLN A 378 12.39 64.72 42.06
C GLN A 378 13.45 63.62 42.08
N GLU A 379 13.15 62.45 41.52
CA GLU A 379 14.11 61.35 41.37
C GLU A 379 15.32 61.74 40.51
N LEU A 380 15.08 62.47 39.41
CA LEU A 380 16.14 63.00 38.54
C LEU A 380 16.98 64.09 39.22
N LEU A 381 16.35 64.99 39.98
CA LEU A 381 17.07 66.01 40.77
C LEU A 381 17.95 65.37 41.84
N ALA A 382 17.44 64.37 42.57
CA ALA A 382 18.22 63.62 43.55
C ALA A 382 19.38 62.84 42.89
N ARG A 383 19.21 62.38 41.64
CA ARG A 383 20.28 61.76 40.85
C ARG A 383 21.34 62.76 40.40
N LEU A 384 20.96 64.00 40.11
CA LEU A 384 21.87 65.08 39.74
C LEU A 384 22.66 65.60 40.95
N GLU A 385 22.05 65.68 42.13
CA GLU A 385 22.74 66.08 43.37
C GLU A 385 23.72 65.00 43.88
N LYS A 386 23.46 63.71 43.62
CA LYS A 386 24.40 62.61 43.94
C LYS A 386 25.49 62.37 42.89
N GLY A 387 25.42 63.04 41.74
CA GLY A 387 26.33 62.87 40.62
C GLY A 387 27.32 64.02 40.42
N GLY A 388 27.45 64.90 41.41
CA GLY A 388 28.31 66.09 41.35
C GLY A 388 29.24 66.20 42.56
N ASP A 389 30.14 65.22 42.72
CA ASP A 389 31.42 65.34 43.42
C ASP A 389 32.49 64.57 42.63
#